data_AF-A0A952NMP1-F1
#
_entry.id   AF-A0A952NMP1-F1
#
_cell.length_a   1.000
_cell.length_b   1.000
_cell.length_c   1.000
_cell.angle_alpha   90.00
_cell.angle_beta   90.00
_cell.angle_gamma   90.00
#
_symmetry.space_group_name_H-M   'P 1'
#
loop_
_entity.id
_entity.type
_entity.pdbx_description
1 polymer ?
#
loop_
_entity_poly.entity_id
_entity_poly.type
_entity_poly.pdbx_seq_one_letter_code
_entity_poly.pdbx_strand_id
1 'polypeptide(L)'
;MKQILASLAILVFSQLALAQAKVMNPGEAVGQLVMLSATDVTTETPKYKSLSPLSIPLFAELPLDMSVVAGAITLKQQTLLSHVQLKSRARKTPNLDISALEGGAQNPLLAPFKDGDWVHMILGADGSISIKPSTEAEATAYYQSKRTEPVQLESDVRESRIRPHAELGSPDFITVGSKAANYAEMARVLNTADRTVVRTGYGIPFYYYEEFINSNPKIKSMIDSILRDPLMNKVAKVSYREAKLKALQEAMLSPEAAVNEKLVDELIGYFETFRSKGLPRNMKLRSSTNSEDLPNFNGAGLYSSESYKPAKKGKEKDMAKKRESLKEALKTVWASVWNLRAYDERNYFQIPHAQVKMGMQVNPSFGDEGADGVVVTKNVSKDPRFPQAGVYIEVHRGSEYSVTNPVPGIKPEKILVLFNESNPLDTSAYQIQVLQRSNVADDTRTILPTDNPNPVLTDAEIKDLTYQVMKTHVHMHKVLDPKNPNFSLDLEFKIDSEDTGSRQVYVKQARPYID
;
A
#
# COMPACT_ATOMS: atom_id res chain seq x y z
N MET A 1 -49.40 30.15 -7.48
CA MET A 1 -48.29 30.01 -8.44
C MET A 1 -46.92 30.50 -7.97
N LYS A 2 -46.79 31.30 -6.88
CA LYS A 2 -45.47 31.77 -6.38
C LYS A 2 -44.73 30.84 -5.40
N GLN A 3 -45.38 29.80 -4.88
CA GLN A 3 -44.77 28.83 -3.94
C GLN A 3 -44.14 27.59 -4.62
N ILE A 4 -44.42 27.33 -5.90
CA ILE A 4 -43.89 26.14 -6.61
C ILE A 4 -42.53 26.43 -7.27
N LEU A 5 -42.21 27.70 -7.53
CA LEU A 5 -40.93 28.11 -8.15
C LEU A 5 -39.76 28.17 -7.13
N ALA A 6 -40.03 28.39 -5.84
CA ALA A 6 -38.99 28.43 -4.81
C ALA A 6 -38.46 27.03 -4.45
N SER A 7 -39.32 26.01 -4.45
CA SER A 7 -38.94 24.62 -4.17
C SER A 7 -38.16 23.98 -5.32
N LEU A 8 -38.44 24.39 -6.57
CA LEU A 8 -37.70 23.93 -7.75
C LEU A 8 -36.30 24.58 -7.83
N ALA A 9 -36.16 25.85 -7.45
CA ALA A 9 -34.87 26.53 -7.42
C ALA A 9 -33.91 26.00 -6.33
N ILE A 10 -34.44 25.57 -5.18
CA ILE A 10 -33.64 24.97 -4.09
C ILE A 10 -33.17 23.55 -4.44
N LEU A 11 -33.97 22.76 -5.19
CA LEU A 11 -33.57 21.42 -5.64
C LEU A 11 -32.54 21.44 -6.79
N VAL A 12 -32.60 22.43 -7.67
CA VAL A 12 -31.66 22.55 -8.81
C VAL A 12 -30.30 23.08 -8.36
N PHE A 13 -30.24 23.94 -7.33
CA PHE A 13 -28.97 24.36 -6.72
C PHE A 13 -28.30 23.23 -5.93
N SER A 14 -29.04 22.29 -5.34
CA SER A 14 -28.41 21.15 -4.63
C SER A 14 -27.75 20.14 -5.58
N GLN A 15 -28.24 19.96 -6.81
CA GLN A 15 -27.59 19.08 -7.79
C GLN A 15 -26.36 19.72 -8.46
N LEU A 16 -26.40 21.01 -8.76
CA LEU A 16 -25.24 21.74 -9.32
C LEU A 16 -24.12 21.94 -8.28
N ALA A 17 -24.46 22.18 -7.01
CA ALA A 17 -23.48 22.29 -5.93
C ALA A 17 -22.80 20.94 -5.60
N LEU A 18 -23.46 19.81 -5.83
CA LEU A 18 -22.87 18.47 -5.69
C LEU A 18 -22.08 18.03 -6.93
N ALA A 19 -22.23 18.69 -8.09
CA ALA A 19 -21.54 18.31 -9.32
C ALA A 19 -20.00 18.41 -9.25
N GLN A 20 -19.47 19.11 -8.25
CA GLN A 20 -18.04 19.24 -7.99
C GLN A 20 -17.52 18.18 -6.99
N ALA A 21 -18.40 17.50 -6.26
CA ALA A 21 -18.01 16.34 -5.46
C ALA A 21 -17.71 15.16 -6.39
N LYS A 22 -16.71 14.37 -6.03
CA LYS A 22 -16.26 13.24 -6.82
C LYS A 22 -16.45 11.95 -6.03
N VAL A 23 -17.36 11.10 -6.50
CA VAL A 23 -17.48 9.72 -6.02
C VAL A 23 -16.26 8.94 -6.51
N MET A 24 -15.32 8.71 -5.61
CA MET A 24 -14.06 8.03 -5.92
C MET A 24 -14.24 6.51 -5.88
N ASN A 25 -15.07 6.02 -4.95
CA ASN A 25 -15.49 4.62 -4.89
C ASN A 25 -16.98 4.55 -4.51
N PRO A 26 -17.88 4.05 -5.39
CA PRO A 26 -19.30 3.94 -5.09
C PRO A 26 -19.60 2.82 -4.10
N GLY A 27 -20.76 2.90 -3.44
CA GLY A 27 -21.25 1.89 -2.51
C GLY A 27 -22.07 2.46 -1.36
N GLU A 28 -22.37 1.61 -0.38
CA GLU A 28 -23.22 1.91 0.77
C GLU A 28 -22.45 1.71 2.08
N ALA A 29 -22.54 2.68 2.99
CA ALA A 29 -21.89 2.67 4.28
C ALA A 29 -22.87 3.15 5.38
N VAL A 30 -22.89 2.44 6.50
CA VAL A 30 -23.59 2.86 7.71
C VAL A 30 -22.57 2.92 8.84
N GLY A 31 -22.42 4.08 9.47
CA GLY A 31 -21.37 4.29 10.45
C GLY A 31 -21.40 5.65 11.14
N GLN A 32 -20.49 5.84 12.09
CA GLN A 32 -20.34 7.08 12.84
C GLN A 32 -19.47 8.08 12.07
N LEU A 33 -19.98 9.27 11.79
CA LEU A 33 -19.22 10.36 11.23
C LEU A 33 -18.14 10.82 12.22
N VAL A 34 -16.87 10.77 11.81
CA VAL A 34 -15.73 11.22 12.63
C VAL A 34 -15.01 12.35 11.92
N MET A 35 -15.19 13.58 12.37
CA MET A 35 -14.58 14.76 11.78
C MET A 35 -13.14 14.94 12.27
N LEU A 36 -12.16 14.73 11.40
CA LEU A 36 -10.74 14.77 11.72
C LEU A 36 -10.10 16.03 11.16
N SER A 37 -9.51 16.84 12.03
CA SER A 37 -8.70 17.99 11.64
C SER A 37 -7.39 17.55 10.98
N ALA A 38 -6.71 18.48 10.30
CA ALA A 38 -5.38 18.21 9.75
C ALA A 38 -4.40 17.79 10.86
N THR A 39 -4.50 18.40 12.05
CA THR A 39 -3.70 18.03 13.21
C THR A 39 -4.02 16.62 13.70
N ASP A 40 -5.30 16.23 13.73
CA ASP A 40 -5.69 14.86 14.12
C ASP A 40 -5.02 13.80 13.26
N VAL A 41 -5.00 14.03 11.94
CA VAL A 41 -4.40 13.12 10.96
C VAL A 41 -2.88 13.15 11.02
N THR A 42 -2.27 14.34 10.94
CA THR A 42 -0.80 14.49 10.84
C THR A 42 -0.05 14.12 12.11
N THR A 43 -0.70 14.23 13.28
CA THR A 43 -0.10 13.86 14.57
C THR A 43 -0.65 12.55 15.14
N GLU A 44 -1.52 11.88 14.38
CA GLU A 44 -2.22 10.66 14.78
C GLU A 44 -2.80 10.74 16.21
N THR A 45 -3.66 11.73 16.46
CA THR A 45 -4.26 11.94 17.78
C THR A 45 -5.04 10.70 18.24
N PRO A 46 -5.35 10.56 19.54
CA PRO A 46 -6.19 9.45 20.02
C PRO A 46 -7.53 9.32 19.26
N LYS A 47 -8.09 10.45 18.77
CA LYS A 47 -9.28 10.46 17.93
C LYS A 47 -9.03 9.75 16.60
N TYR A 48 -7.96 10.10 15.89
CA TYR A 48 -7.55 9.39 14.66
C TYR A 48 -7.29 7.90 14.90
N LYS A 49 -6.61 7.56 15.99
CA LYS A 49 -6.29 6.17 16.35
C LYS A 49 -7.51 5.35 16.77
N SER A 50 -8.59 5.99 17.20
CA SER A 50 -9.85 5.35 17.57
C SER A 50 -10.74 4.96 16.39
N LEU A 51 -10.35 5.32 15.14
CA LEU A 51 -11.09 4.89 13.95
C LEU A 51 -11.25 3.37 13.92
N SER A 52 -12.44 2.92 13.52
CA SER A 52 -12.82 1.53 13.51
C SER A 52 -13.62 1.18 12.25
N PRO A 53 -13.89 -0.11 11.99
CA PRO A 53 -14.81 -0.54 10.93
C PRO A 53 -16.22 0.08 10.97
N LEU A 54 -16.63 0.75 12.05
CA LEU A 54 -17.90 1.49 12.14
C LEU A 54 -17.75 2.99 11.87
N SER A 55 -16.54 3.51 11.65
CA SER A 55 -16.29 4.94 11.47
C SER A 55 -16.45 5.34 10.00
N ILE A 56 -16.97 6.54 9.75
CA ILE A 56 -16.94 7.25 8.47
C ILE A 56 -16.13 8.54 8.71
N PRO A 57 -14.79 8.50 8.62
CA PRO A 57 -13.96 9.68 8.79
C PRO A 57 -14.21 10.73 7.70
N LEU A 58 -14.31 11.99 8.14
CA LEU A 58 -14.13 13.18 7.31
C LEU A 58 -12.70 13.69 7.54
N PHE A 59 -11.84 13.51 6.54
CA PHE A 59 -10.43 13.87 6.60
C PHE A 59 -10.19 15.30 6.09
N ALA A 60 -9.76 16.20 6.98
CA ALA A 60 -9.28 17.52 6.59
C ALA A 60 -7.86 17.50 5.97
N GLU A 61 -7.11 16.42 6.18
CA GLU A 61 -5.82 16.13 5.55
C GLU A 61 -5.78 14.65 5.13
N LEU A 62 -5.12 14.32 4.02
CA LEU A 62 -5.05 12.92 3.59
C LEU A 62 -4.16 12.12 4.55
N PRO A 63 -4.67 11.02 5.13
CA PRO A 63 -3.84 10.17 5.97
C PRO A 63 -2.76 9.49 5.11
N LEU A 64 -1.55 9.40 5.67
CA LEU A 64 -0.49 8.55 5.11
C LEU A 64 -0.96 7.09 4.99
N ASP A 65 -1.83 6.64 5.89
CA ASP A 65 -2.39 5.31 5.83
C ASP A 65 -3.73 5.22 6.57
N MET A 66 -4.73 4.53 6.00
CA MET A 66 -6.09 4.47 6.55
C MET A 66 -6.37 3.10 7.20
N SER A 67 -6.85 3.11 8.45
CA SER A 67 -7.40 1.90 9.12
C SER A 67 -8.67 1.41 8.41
N VAL A 68 -9.21 0.27 8.82
CA VAL A 68 -10.52 -0.19 8.32
C VAL A 68 -11.60 0.76 8.80
N VAL A 69 -12.41 1.26 7.88
CA VAL A 69 -13.51 2.20 8.12
C VAL A 69 -14.72 1.82 7.26
N ALA A 70 -15.92 2.23 7.67
CA ALA A 70 -17.18 1.94 6.97
C ALA A 70 -17.30 2.71 5.65
N GLY A 71 -16.75 3.93 5.60
CA GLY A 71 -16.74 4.83 4.45
C GLY A 71 -15.67 5.92 4.65
N ALA A 72 -15.33 6.70 3.63
CA ALA A 72 -14.38 7.81 3.75
C ALA A 72 -14.88 9.06 3.02
N ILE A 73 -14.64 10.24 3.62
CA ILE A 73 -14.90 11.55 3.02
C ILE A 73 -13.63 12.40 3.14
N THR A 74 -13.17 13.06 2.07
CA THR A 74 -11.94 13.89 2.09
C THR A 74 -12.20 15.33 1.69
N LEU A 75 -11.57 16.27 2.42
CA LEU A 75 -11.53 17.71 2.07
C LEU A 75 -10.31 18.08 1.21
N LYS A 76 -9.45 17.11 0.90
CA LYS A 76 -8.26 17.25 0.07
C LYS A 76 -8.39 16.38 -1.16
N GLN A 77 -7.91 16.91 -2.28
CA GLN A 77 -7.99 16.25 -3.58
C GLN A 77 -7.21 14.93 -3.55
N GLN A 78 -7.89 13.84 -3.88
CA GLN A 78 -7.29 12.52 -3.99
C GLN A 78 -6.75 12.26 -5.40
N THR A 79 -5.64 11.52 -5.51
CA THR A 79 -5.22 10.87 -6.77
C THR A 79 -5.83 9.47 -6.87
N LEU A 80 -5.89 8.93 -8.10
CA LEU A 80 -6.44 7.59 -8.33
C LEU A 80 -5.58 6.47 -7.70
N LEU A 81 -4.31 6.75 -7.44
CA LEU A 81 -3.34 5.83 -6.82
C LEU A 81 -2.99 6.21 -5.38
N SER A 82 -3.75 7.12 -4.75
CA SER A 82 -3.59 7.44 -3.32
C SER A 82 -3.96 6.26 -2.43
N HIS A 83 -3.32 6.11 -1.27
CA HIS A 83 -3.62 5.03 -0.34
C HIS A 83 -5.10 4.96 0.08
N VAL A 84 -5.75 6.11 0.30
CA VAL A 84 -7.19 6.16 0.64
C VAL A 84 -8.01 5.49 -0.47
N GLN A 85 -7.75 5.85 -1.73
CA GLN A 85 -8.50 5.32 -2.87
C GLN A 85 -8.19 3.83 -3.13
N LEU A 86 -6.91 3.45 -3.11
CA LEU A 86 -6.49 2.06 -3.34
C LEU A 86 -7.09 1.12 -2.27
N LYS A 87 -7.06 1.53 -1.00
CA LYS A 87 -7.68 0.78 0.10
C LYS A 87 -9.19 0.74 0.00
N SER A 88 -9.81 1.85 -0.40
CA SER A 88 -11.26 1.92 -0.56
C SER A 88 -11.75 0.92 -1.61
N ARG A 89 -11.07 0.80 -2.75
CA ARG A 89 -11.38 -0.21 -3.77
C ARG A 89 -11.20 -1.63 -3.25
N ALA A 90 -10.04 -1.93 -2.67
CA ALA A 90 -9.73 -3.26 -2.15
C ALA A 90 -10.76 -3.76 -1.13
N ARG A 91 -11.26 -2.86 -0.26
CA ARG A 91 -12.25 -3.17 0.77
C ARG A 91 -13.71 -3.00 0.32
N LYS A 92 -13.94 -2.48 -0.90
CA LYS A 92 -15.25 -2.02 -1.36
C LYS A 92 -15.89 -0.99 -0.41
N THR A 93 -15.06 -0.15 0.20
CA THR A 93 -15.44 0.93 1.11
C THR A 93 -15.83 2.16 0.30
N PRO A 94 -17.03 2.74 0.47
CA PRO A 94 -17.41 3.96 -0.23
C PRO A 94 -16.46 5.13 0.08
N ASN A 95 -16.02 5.85 -0.95
CA ASN A 95 -15.04 6.95 -0.84
C ASN A 95 -15.52 8.18 -1.62
N LEU A 96 -15.63 9.31 -0.92
CA LEU A 96 -16.12 10.58 -1.45
C LEU A 96 -15.04 11.67 -1.31
N ASP A 97 -14.69 12.30 -2.42
CA ASP A 97 -13.84 13.49 -2.42
C ASP A 97 -14.71 14.75 -2.60
N ILE A 98 -14.69 15.64 -1.61
CA ILE A 98 -15.41 16.92 -1.65
C ILE A 98 -14.46 18.12 -1.64
N SER A 99 -13.19 17.94 -2.01
CA SER A 99 -12.18 19.01 -1.95
C SER A 99 -12.49 20.22 -2.83
N ALA A 100 -13.31 20.04 -3.86
CA ALA A 100 -13.76 21.11 -4.73
C ALA A 100 -15.00 21.85 -4.19
N LEU A 101 -15.66 21.33 -3.16
CA LEU A 101 -16.82 21.98 -2.55
C LEU A 101 -16.40 23.12 -1.61
N GLU A 102 -17.04 24.28 -1.76
CA GLU A 102 -16.87 25.38 -0.81
C GLU A 102 -17.43 25.03 0.58
N GLY A 103 -16.83 25.62 1.61
CA GLY A 103 -17.27 25.48 3.00
C GLY A 103 -16.73 24.24 3.72
N GLY A 104 -16.06 23.31 3.05
CA GLY A 104 -15.42 22.14 3.68
C GLY A 104 -16.41 21.35 4.54
N ALA A 105 -16.14 21.21 5.84
CA ALA A 105 -17.02 20.52 6.78
C ALA A 105 -18.36 21.25 7.03
N GLN A 106 -18.45 22.55 6.73
CA GLN A 106 -19.67 23.36 6.82
C GLN A 106 -20.46 23.37 5.50
N ASN A 107 -20.03 22.61 4.49
CA ASN A 107 -20.77 22.49 3.24
C ASN A 107 -22.19 21.96 3.47
N PRO A 108 -23.22 22.40 2.72
CA PRO A 108 -24.61 21.94 2.88
C PRO A 108 -24.82 20.42 2.89
N LEU A 109 -23.94 19.64 2.26
CA LEU A 109 -23.97 18.17 2.31
C LEU A 109 -23.72 17.62 3.72
N LEU A 110 -22.86 18.28 4.51
CA LEU A 110 -22.41 17.84 5.83
C LEU A 110 -22.94 18.71 6.98
N ALA A 111 -23.35 19.95 6.71
CA ALA A 111 -23.88 20.89 7.70
C ALA A 111 -25.01 20.34 8.61
N PRO A 112 -25.89 19.42 8.16
CA PRO A 112 -26.90 18.82 9.03
C PRO A 112 -26.35 17.89 10.12
N PHE A 113 -25.10 17.44 10.00
CA PHE A 113 -24.48 16.42 10.85
C PHE A 113 -23.38 17.02 11.72
N LYS A 114 -23.17 16.43 12.89
CA LYS A 114 -22.11 16.76 13.84
C LYS A 114 -21.12 15.61 13.96
N ASP A 115 -19.94 15.94 14.46
CA ASP A 115 -18.96 14.93 14.86
C ASP A 115 -19.57 13.95 15.86
N GLY A 116 -19.46 12.65 15.58
CA GLY A 116 -20.02 11.58 16.39
C GLY A 116 -21.44 11.14 16.00
N ASP A 117 -22.11 11.82 15.06
CA ASP A 117 -23.43 11.39 14.57
C ASP A 117 -23.34 10.10 13.76
N TRP A 118 -24.36 9.25 13.86
CA TRP A 118 -24.48 8.06 13.03
C TRP A 118 -25.18 8.39 11.72
N VAL A 119 -24.60 7.97 10.61
CA VAL A 119 -25.08 8.28 9.27
C VAL A 119 -25.10 7.05 8.37
N HIS A 120 -26.05 7.06 7.44
CA HIS A 120 -26.14 6.16 6.30
C HIS A 120 -25.76 6.96 5.05
N MET A 121 -24.62 6.61 4.45
CA MET A 121 -24.08 7.20 3.22
C MET A 121 -24.23 6.23 2.04
N ILE A 122 -24.82 6.72 0.95
CA ILE A 122 -24.97 6.00 -0.32
C ILE A 122 -24.30 6.84 -1.42
N LEU A 123 -23.34 6.24 -2.12
CA LEU A 123 -22.61 6.82 -3.25
C LEU A 123 -22.90 6.00 -4.51
N GLY A 124 -23.61 6.60 -5.47
CA GLY A 124 -23.95 5.97 -6.74
C GLY A 124 -22.80 5.99 -7.75
N ALA A 125 -22.77 4.99 -8.63
CA ALA A 125 -21.80 4.93 -9.73
C ALA A 125 -22.02 6.04 -10.79
N ASP A 126 -23.23 6.62 -10.81
CA ASP A 126 -23.61 7.78 -11.62
C ASP A 126 -23.19 9.13 -10.98
N GLY A 127 -22.53 9.10 -9.82
CA GLY A 127 -22.15 10.29 -9.07
C GLY A 127 -23.21 10.79 -8.08
N SER A 128 -24.34 10.10 -7.93
CA SER A 128 -25.35 10.46 -6.94
C SER A 128 -24.83 10.28 -5.50
N ILE A 129 -25.23 11.19 -4.59
CA ILE A 129 -24.76 11.22 -3.20
C ILE A 129 -25.99 11.37 -2.28
N SER A 130 -26.10 10.50 -1.27
CA SER A 130 -27.11 10.61 -0.20
C SER A 130 -26.48 10.34 1.16
N ILE A 131 -26.67 11.24 2.13
CA ILE A 131 -26.28 11.04 3.52
C ILE A 131 -27.50 11.32 4.39
N LYS A 132 -27.87 10.35 5.24
CA LYS A 132 -29.05 10.41 6.12
C LYS A 132 -28.68 10.02 7.56
N PRO A 133 -29.44 10.47 8.59
CA PRO A 133 -29.25 9.98 9.95
C PRO A 133 -29.44 8.46 10.07
N SER A 134 -28.72 7.84 11.01
CA SER A 134 -28.78 6.41 11.34
C SER A 134 -28.48 6.19 12.84
N THR A 135 -28.11 4.97 13.25
CA THR A 135 -27.84 4.56 14.64
C THR A 135 -26.66 3.60 14.75
N GLU A 136 -26.08 3.47 15.94
CA GLU A 136 -25.02 2.47 16.23
C GLU A 136 -25.49 1.03 15.96
N ALA A 137 -26.75 0.72 16.28
CA ALA A 137 -27.33 -0.60 16.08
C ALA A 137 -27.41 -0.95 14.59
N GLU A 138 -27.87 -0.02 13.76
CA GLU A 138 -27.91 -0.19 12.30
C GLU A 138 -26.51 -0.34 11.71
N ALA A 139 -25.55 0.49 12.13
CA ALA A 139 -24.16 0.39 11.69
C ALA A 139 -23.54 -0.96 12.07
N THR A 140 -23.77 -1.43 13.28
CA THR A 140 -23.27 -2.73 13.77
C THR A 140 -23.90 -3.89 13.01
N ALA A 141 -25.21 -3.85 12.77
CA ALA A 141 -25.92 -4.87 12.00
C ALA A 141 -25.43 -4.90 10.54
N TYR A 142 -25.27 -3.72 9.92
CA TYR A 142 -24.73 -3.60 8.57
C TYR A 142 -23.32 -4.17 8.48
N TYR A 143 -22.42 -3.82 9.41
CA TYR A 143 -21.07 -4.38 9.49
C TYR A 143 -21.08 -5.91 9.61
N GLN A 144 -21.92 -6.45 10.49
CA GLN A 144 -22.04 -7.91 10.67
C GLN A 144 -22.56 -8.61 9.42
N SER A 145 -23.49 -7.99 8.68
CA SER A 145 -24.04 -8.53 7.43
C SER A 145 -23.02 -8.67 6.30
N LYS A 146 -21.89 -7.93 6.37
CA LYS A 146 -20.81 -7.96 5.37
C LYS A 146 -19.71 -8.97 5.68
N ARG A 147 -19.76 -9.65 6.82
CA ARG A 147 -18.72 -10.64 7.18
C ARG A 147 -18.79 -11.83 6.23
N THR A 148 -17.63 -12.21 5.69
CA THR A 148 -17.47 -13.39 4.84
C THR A 148 -17.07 -14.61 5.65
N GLU A 149 -16.93 -15.77 5.00
CA GLU A 149 -16.32 -16.94 5.64
C GLU A 149 -14.83 -16.70 5.95
N PRO A 150 -14.28 -17.36 7.00
CA PRO A 150 -12.86 -17.30 7.30
C PRO A 150 -11.97 -17.74 6.14
N VAL A 151 -10.87 -17.02 5.94
CA VAL A 151 -9.86 -17.38 4.94
C VAL A 151 -9.02 -18.54 5.47
N GLN A 152 -8.78 -19.54 4.63
CA GLN A 152 -7.81 -20.60 4.93
C GLN A 152 -6.43 -20.16 4.45
N LEU A 153 -5.46 -20.06 5.37
CA LEU A 153 -4.08 -19.74 5.02
C LEU A 153 -3.26 -21.01 4.84
N GLU A 154 -2.40 -21.00 3.82
CA GLU A 154 -1.39 -22.03 3.62
C GLU A 154 -0.04 -21.56 4.18
N SER A 155 0.72 -22.49 4.76
CA SER A 155 2.11 -22.23 5.13
C SER A 155 2.88 -23.52 5.29
N ASP A 156 4.15 -23.51 4.86
CA ASP A 156 5.15 -24.52 5.17
C ASP A 156 6.26 -23.88 6.03
N VAL A 157 6.40 -24.37 7.25
CA VAL A 157 7.39 -23.91 8.23
C VAL A 157 8.54 -24.90 8.41
N ARG A 158 8.70 -25.89 7.53
CA ARG A 158 9.74 -26.93 7.65
C ARG A 158 11.05 -26.54 7.00
N GLU A 159 11.01 -25.69 5.98
CA GLU A 159 12.19 -25.25 5.24
C GLU A 159 12.85 -24.05 5.94
N SER A 160 14.13 -24.18 6.26
CA SER A 160 14.92 -23.14 6.92
C SER A 160 15.93 -22.46 5.99
N ARG A 161 16.16 -22.98 4.78
CA ARG A 161 17.12 -22.40 3.84
C ARG A 161 16.70 -21.00 3.38
N ILE A 162 17.60 -20.05 3.51
CA ILE A 162 17.49 -18.74 2.88
C ILE A 162 17.77 -18.93 1.40
N ARG A 163 16.78 -18.65 0.54
CA ARG A 163 16.89 -18.94 -0.89
C ARG A 163 17.12 -17.67 -1.70
N PRO A 164 18.08 -17.65 -2.64
CA PRO A 164 18.18 -16.54 -3.58
C PRO A 164 16.92 -16.46 -4.43
N HIS A 165 16.53 -15.26 -4.86
CA HIS A 165 15.33 -15.07 -5.70
C HIS A 165 15.37 -15.90 -6.99
N ALA A 166 16.55 -16.20 -7.54
CA ALA A 166 16.70 -17.03 -8.73
C ALA A 166 16.23 -18.48 -8.54
N GLU A 167 16.16 -18.96 -7.30
CA GLU A 167 15.63 -20.28 -6.97
C GLU A 167 14.13 -20.27 -6.66
N LEU A 168 13.53 -19.11 -6.44
CA LEU A 168 12.13 -18.96 -6.00
C LEU A 168 11.20 -18.65 -7.18
N GLY A 169 9.93 -18.99 -7.03
CA GLY A 169 8.85 -18.60 -7.93
C GLY A 169 7.51 -18.48 -7.21
N SER A 170 6.45 -18.21 -7.97
CA SER A 170 5.10 -18.01 -7.42
C SER A 170 4.61 -19.14 -6.48
N PRO A 171 4.84 -20.44 -6.75
CA PRO A 171 4.43 -21.52 -5.85
C PRO A 171 5.09 -21.49 -4.46
N ASP A 172 6.25 -20.83 -4.31
CA ASP A 172 6.95 -20.73 -3.02
C ASP A 172 6.28 -19.76 -2.04
N PHE A 173 5.14 -19.13 -2.39
CA PHE A 173 4.41 -18.21 -1.49
C PHE A 173 4.03 -18.88 -0.16
N ILE A 174 3.80 -20.20 -0.16
CA ILE A 174 3.53 -20.98 1.05
C ILE A 174 4.73 -21.04 2.00
N THR A 175 5.94 -20.75 1.54
CA THR A 175 7.17 -20.86 2.34
C THR A 175 7.76 -19.50 2.67
N VAL A 176 7.72 -18.55 1.72
CA VAL A 176 8.35 -17.22 1.87
C VAL A 176 7.36 -16.06 1.82
N GLY A 177 6.07 -16.33 1.62
CA GLY A 177 5.01 -15.32 1.46
C GLY A 177 4.93 -14.73 0.06
N SER A 178 3.81 -14.05 -0.21
CA SER A 178 3.42 -13.61 -1.56
C SER A 178 4.39 -12.59 -2.16
N LYS A 179 4.89 -11.64 -1.37
CA LYS A 179 5.82 -10.60 -1.88
C LYS A 179 7.16 -11.18 -2.32
N ALA A 180 7.75 -12.08 -1.56
CA ALA A 180 9.02 -12.72 -1.91
C ALA A 180 8.85 -13.62 -3.14
N ALA A 181 7.77 -14.39 -3.20
CA ALA A 181 7.44 -15.25 -4.34
C ALA A 181 7.19 -14.43 -5.62
N ASN A 182 6.37 -13.38 -5.55
CA ASN A 182 6.08 -12.49 -6.68
C ASN A 182 7.31 -11.71 -7.14
N TYR A 183 8.16 -11.25 -6.20
CA TYR A 183 9.42 -10.58 -6.53
C TYR A 183 10.37 -11.51 -7.30
N ALA A 184 10.48 -12.77 -6.86
CA ALA A 184 11.28 -13.78 -7.52
C ALA A 184 10.73 -14.14 -8.92
N GLU A 185 9.43 -14.34 -9.04
CA GLU A 185 8.77 -14.63 -10.31
C GLU A 185 8.99 -13.48 -11.32
N MET A 186 8.85 -12.23 -10.87
CA MET A 186 9.13 -11.04 -11.67
C MET A 186 10.61 -10.96 -12.08
N ALA A 187 11.54 -11.21 -11.15
CA ALA A 187 12.97 -11.22 -11.45
C ALA A 187 13.32 -12.26 -12.53
N ARG A 188 12.73 -13.46 -12.45
CA ARG A 188 12.93 -14.54 -13.43
C ARG A 188 12.49 -14.15 -14.84
N VAL A 189 11.45 -13.33 -14.96
CA VAL A 189 10.90 -12.88 -16.24
C VAL A 189 11.70 -11.71 -16.81
N LEU A 190 12.10 -10.76 -15.97
CA LEU A 190 12.67 -9.49 -16.41
C LEU A 190 14.18 -9.49 -16.51
N ASN A 191 14.88 -10.21 -15.64
CA ASN A 191 16.34 -10.24 -15.67
C ASN A 191 16.85 -11.11 -16.81
N THR A 192 17.93 -10.65 -17.44
CA THR A 192 18.69 -11.38 -18.45
C THR A 192 20.17 -11.40 -18.04
N ALA A 193 21.01 -12.13 -18.79
CA ALA A 193 22.45 -12.11 -18.56
C ALA A 193 23.04 -10.69 -18.67
N ASP A 194 22.47 -9.84 -19.53
CA ASP A 194 22.98 -8.51 -19.84
C ASP A 194 22.28 -7.39 -19.03
N ARG A 195 21.17 -7.68 -18.36
CA ARG A 195 20.37 -6.65 -17.70
C ARG A 195 19.66 -7.14 -16.44
N THR A 196 19.89 -6.41 -15.35
CA THR A 196 19.13 -6.54 -14.10
C THR A 196 18.04 -5.47 -14.06
N VAL A 197 16.79 -5.87 -14.19
CA VAL A 197 15.62 -4.99 -14.02
C VAL A 197 15.08 -5.10 -12.59
N VAL A 198 15.26 -6.25 -11.95
CA VAL A 198 14.84 -6.53 -10.58
C VAL A 198 16.07 -6.91 -9.79
N ARG A 199 16.46 -6.10 -8.80
CA ARG A 199 17.68 -6.33 -8.03
C ARG A 199 17.65 -7.70 -7.35
N THR A 200 18.74 -8.44 -7.51
CA THR A 200 18.86 -9.77 -6.90
C THR A 200 18.86 -9.68 -5.37
N GLY A 201 18.46 -10.76 -4.73
CA GLY A 201 18.26 -10.81 -3.29
C GLY A 201 17.81 -12.19 -2.84
N TYR A 202 17.15 -12.27 -1.68
CA TYR A 202 16.79 -13.53 -1.03
C TYR A 202 15.38 -13.51 -0.43
N GLY A 203 14.76 -14.69 -0.36
CA GLY A 203 13.61 -14.97 0.47
C GLY A 203 14.03 -15.63 1.79
N ILE A 204 13.58 -15.05 2.91
CA ILE A 204 13.68 -15.66 4.24
C ILE A 204 12.37 -16.43 4.51
N PRO A 205 12.43 -17.74 4.82
CA PRO A 205 11.24 -18.56 4.99
C PRO A 205 10.51 -18.32 6.32
N PHE A 206 9.24 -18.73 6.36
CA PHE A 206 8.37 -18.69 7.55
C PHE A 206 8.92 -19.43 8.76
N TYR A 207 9.78 -20.42 8.54
CA TYR A 207 10.48 -21.16 9.59
C TYR A 207 11.07 -20.22 10.66
N TYR A 208 11.73 -19.13 10.27
CA TYR A 208 12.39 -18.26 11.23
C TYR A 208 11.43 -17.40 12.06
N TYR A 209 10.23 -17.07 11.55
CA TYR A 209 9.20 -16.44 12.37
C TYR A 209 8.63 -17.43 13.38
N GLU A 210 8.32 -18.66 12.95
CA GLU A 210 7.85 -19.73 13.82
C GLU A 210 8.86 -20.04 14.93
N GLU A 211 10.13 -20.17 14.56
CA GLU A 211 11.22 -20.41 15.50
C GLU A 211 11.41 -19.23 16.46
N PHE A 212 11.38 -17.98 15.99
CA PHE A 212 11.43 -16.80 16.86
C PHE A 212 10.32 -16.81 17.91
N ILE A 213 9.08 -17.12 17.54
CA ILE A 213 7.98 -17.18 18.52
C ILE A 213 8.20 -18.34 19.51
N ASN A 214 8.60 -19.52 19.04
CA ASN A 214 8.78 -20.70 19.89
C ASN A 214 9.99 -20.60 20.83
N SER A 215 11.05 -19.92 20.41
CA SER A 215 12.25 -19.65 21.23
C SER A 215 12.03 -18.54 22.28
N ASN A 216 10.87 -17.87 22.27
CA ASN A 216 10.53 -16.80 23.20
C ASN A 216 9.19 -17.08 23.94
N PRO A 217 9.19 -17.90 25.02
CA PRO A 217 7.97 -18.35 25.70
C PRO A 217 7.07 -17.22 26.22
N LYS A 218 7.65 -16.09 26.66
CA LYS A 218 6.89 -14.90 27.10
C LYS A 218 6.07 -14.32 25.94
N ILE A 219 6.68 -14.15 24.77
CA ILE A 219 6.03 -13.63 23.56
C ILE A 219 4.91 -14.58 23.14
N LYS A 220 5.21 -15.89 23.09
CA LYS A 220 4.21 -16.93 22.76
C LYS A 220 3.00 -16.90 23.70
N SER A 221 3.23 -16.79 25.00
CA SER A 221 2.15 -16.68 26.01
C SER A 221 1.29 -15.42 25.82
N MET A 222 1.90 -14.29 25.48
CA MET A 222 1.17 -13.05 25.18
C MET A 222 0.31 -13.18 23.93
N ILE A 223 0.82 -13.83 22.87
CA ILE A 223 0.06 -14.15 21.67
C ILE A 223 -1.14 -15.05 22.01
N ASP A 224 -0.91 -16.13 22.75
CA ASP A 224 -1.95 -17.05 23.20
C ASP A 224 -3.04 -16.35 24.03
N SER A 225 -2.65 -15.37 24.86
CA SER A 225 -3.58 -14.54 25.62
C SER A 225 -4.43 -13.63 24.72
N ILE A 226 -3.81 -12.96 23.75
CA ILE A 226 -4.50 -12.09 22.79
C ILE A 226 -5.51 -12.90 21.96
N LEU A 227 -5.12 -14.08 21.48
CA LEU A 227 -5.98 -14.91 20.62
C LEU A 227 -7.23 -15.45 21.34
N ARG A 228 -7.18 -15.62 22.66
CA ARG A 228 -8.32 -16.10 23.47
C ARG A 228 -9.17 -14.97 24.05
N ASP A 229 -8.73 -13.73 23.96
CA ASP A 229 -9.41 -12.60 24.59
C ASP A 229 -10.61 -12.12 23.76
N PRO A 230 -11.85 -12.29 24.24
CA PRO A 230 -13.04 -11.90 23.48
C PRO A 230 -13.15 -10.39 23.26
N LEU A 231 -12.47 -9.56 24.05
CA LEU A 231 -12.46 -8.10 23.86
C LEU A 231 -11.69 -7.72 22.59
N MET A 232 -10.76 -8.56 22.14
CA MET A 232 -10.03 -8.33 20.89
C MET A 232 -10.93 -8.41 19.64
N ASN A 233 -12.09 -9.06 19.73
CA ASN A 233 -13.04 -9.14 18.61
C ASN A 233 -14.11 -8.05 18.62
N LYS A 234 -14.19 -7.22 19.69
CA LYS A 234 -15.21 -6.18 19.82
C LYS A 234 -14.79 -4.91 19.09
N VAL A 235 -15.46 -4.57 17.98
CA VAL A 235 -15.09 -3.43 17.11
C VAL A 235 -14.82 -2.13 17.88
N ALA A 236 -15.69 -1.76 18.83
CA ALA A 236 -15.58 -0.55 19.65
C ALA A 236 -14.39 -0.52 20.65
N LYS A 237 -13.66 -1.62 20.85
CA LYS A 237 -12.56 -1.72 21.84
C LYS A 237 -11.17 -1.42 21.25
N VAL A 238 -11.06 -0.43 20.36
CA VAL A 238 -9.82 -0.07 19.65
C VAL A 238 -8.66 0.20 20.62
N SER A 239 -8.81 1.10 21.60
CA SER A 239 -7.72 1.44 22.54
C SER A 239 -7.27 0.27 23.41
N TYR A 240 -8.19 -0.65 23.74
CA TYR A 240 -7.85 -1.87 24.46
C TYR A 240 -6.97 -2.79 23.61
N ARG A 241 -7.36 -3.00 22.33
CA ARG A 241 -6.56 -3.77 21.37
C ARG A 241 -5.18 -3.16 21.18
N GLU A 242 -5.14 -1.84 20.95
CA GLU A 242 -3.89 -1.11 20.74
C GLU A 242 -2.91 -1.31 21.91
N ALA A 243 -3.36 -1.15 23.15
CA ALA A 243 -2.52 -1.34 24.32
C ALA A 243 -1.96 -2.78 24.43
N LYS A 244 -2.80 -3.80 24.17
CA LYS A 244 -2.38 -5.21 24.19
C LYS A 244 -1.37 -5.53 23.10
N LEU A 245 -1.63 -5.08 21.88
CA LEU A 245 -0.76 -5.29 20.72
C LEU A 245 0.57 -4.55 20.89
N LYS A 246 0.54 -3.31 21.37
CA LYS A 246 1.76 -2.53 21.66
C LYS A 246 2.64 -3.23 22.70
N ALA A 247 2.05 -3.74 23.79
CA ALA A 247 2.80 -4.48 24.79
C ALA A 247 3.47 -5.74 24.21
N LEU A 248 2.78 -6.46 23.31
CA LEU A 248 3.36 -7.60 22.60
C LEU A 248 4.51 -7.16 21.69
N GLN A 249 4.35 -6.07 20.94
CA GLN A 249 5.40 -5.54 20.08
C GLN A 249 6.63 -5.10 20.88
N GLU A 250 6.44 -4.42 22.01
CA GLU A 250 7.53 -4.06 22.93
C GLU A 250 8.29 -5.30 23.42
N ALA A 251 7.58 -6.38 23.76
CA ALA A 251 8.21 -7.65 24.12
C ALA A 251 8.97 -8.29 22.95
N MET A 252 8.44 -8.21 21.72
CA MET A 252 9.12 -8.72 20.51
C MET A 252 10.34 -7.90 20.11
N LEU A 253 10.34 -6.59 20.38
CA LEU A 253 11.44 -5.69 20.04
C LEU A 253 12.54 -5.65 21.10
N SER A 254 12.26 -6.14 22.31
CA SER A 254 13.19 -6.05 23.45
C SER A 254 14.55 -6.72 23.15
N PRO A 255 15.66 -6.22 23.73
CA PRO A 255 16.98 -6.84 23.57
C PRO A 255 17.05 -8.29 24.08
N GLU A 256 16.19 -8.66 25.02
CA GLU A 256 16.09 -9.99 25.60
C GLU A 256 15.38 -11.00 24.69
N ALA A 257 14.67 -10.53 23.65
CA ALA A 257 14.02 -11.41 22.68
C ALA A 257 15.09 -12.14 21.85
N ALA A 258 15.18 -13.46 22.02
CA ALA A 258 16.17 -14.30 21.38
C ALA A 258 15.94 -14.35 19.87
N VAL A 259 16.99 -14.07 19.11
CA VAL A 259 17.04 -14.21 17.64
C VAL A 259 18.09 -15.26 17.31
N ASN A 260 17.78 -16.15 16.37
CA ASN A 260 18.68 -17.20 15.94
C ASN A 260 20.01 -16.65 15.41
N GLU A 261 21.11 -16.93 16.10
CA GLU A 261 22.42 -16.44 15.71
C GLU A 261 22.92 -17.02 14.39
N LYS A 262 22.51 -18.25 14.03
CA LYS A 262 22.89 -18.86 12.75
C LYS A 262 22.25 -18.12 11.57
N LEU A 263 20.98 -17.72 11.71
CA LEU A 263 20.29 -16.85 10.75
C LEU A 263 21.04 -15.53 10.59
N VAL A 264 21.45 -14.91 11.70
CA VAL A 264 22.18 -13.65 11.69
C VAL A 264 23.53 -13.81 10.99
N ASP A 265 24.28 -14.88 11.31
CA ASP A 265 25.58 -15.19 10.68
C ASP A 265 25.45 -15.37 9.16
N GLU A 266 24.47 -16.17 8.73
CA GLU A 266 24.22 -16.48 7.33
C GLU A 266 23.83 -15.22 6.53
N LEU A 267 22.89 -14.43 7.06
CA LEU A 267 22.49 -13.16 6.44
C LEU A 267 23.61 -12.13 6.38
N ILE A 268 24.44 -12.01 7.43
CA ILE A 268 25.62 -11.14 7.40
C ILE A 268 26.57 -11.61 6.28
N GLY A 269 26.83 -12.92 6.19
CA GLY A 269 27.63 -13.50 5.11
C GLY A 269 27.13 -13.08 3.73
N TYR A 270 25.82 -13.18 3.48
CA TYR A 270 25.22 -12.74 2.23
C TYR A 270 25.30 -11.23 2.03
N PHE A 271 24.98 -10.43 3.04
CA PHE A 271 24.89 -8.97 2.90
C PHE A 271 26.25 -8.34 2.64
N GLU A 272 27.33 -8.89 3.19
CA GLU A 272 28.69 -8.42 2.95
C GLU A 272 29.18 -8.63 1.50
N THR A 273 28.50 -9.47 0.71
CA THR A 273 28.78 -9.65 -0.73
C THR A 273 28.25 -8.50 -1.58
N PHE A 274 27.24 -7.76 -1.11
CA PHE A 274 26.70 -6.60 -1.84
C PHE A 274 27.47 -5.34 -1.46
N ARG A 275 28.40 -4.92 -2.33
CA ARG A 275 29.18 -3.69 -2.13
C ARG A 275 28.95 -2.67 -3.23
N SER A 276 28.94 -1.39 -2.85
CA SER A 276 28.87 -0.22 -3.72
C SER A 276 29.96 0.75 -3.32
N LYS A 277 30.78 1.21 -4.26
CA LYS A 277 31.86 2.18 -4.00
C LYS A 277 32.76 1.78 -2.81
N GLY A 278 33.04 0.47 -2.69
CA GLY A 278 33.87 -0.11 -1.61
C GLY A 278 33.18 -0.33 -0.26
N LEU A 279 31.94 0.12 -0.07
CA LEU A 279 31.16 -0.04 1.16
C LEU A 279 30.07 -1.12 1.01
N PRO A 280 29.71 -1.83 2.09
CA PRO A 280 28.56 -2.72 2.08
C PRO A 280 27.27 -1.93 1.87
N ARG A 281 26.34 -2.49 1.09
CA ARG A 281 25.05 -1.87 0.80
C ARG A 281 24.08 -1.99 1.95
N ASN A 282 23.20 -0.99 2.07
CA ASN A 282 21.99 -1.16 2.86
C ASN A 282 21.15 -2.27 2.24
N MET A 283 20.60 -3.15 3.06
CA MET A 283 19.69 -4.21 2.63
C MET A 283 18.31 -3.93 3.17
N LYS A 284 17.30 -3.90 2.29
CA LYS A 284 15.91 -3.71 2.68
C LYS A 284 15.29 -5.07 2.96
N LEU A 285 14.76 -5.25 4.17
CA LEU A 285 13.99 -6.42 4.59
C LEU A 285 12.51 -6.02 4.55
N ARG A 286 11.78 -6.57 3.58
CA ARG A 286 10.34 -6.33 3.42
C ARG A 286 9.57 -7.51 3.97
N SER A 287 8.51 -7.22 4.70
CA SER A 287 7.52 -8.20 5.11
C SER A 287 6.95 -8.94 3.90
N SER A 288 6.79 -10.26 4.05
CA SER A 288 6.19 -11.13 3.04
C SER A 288 5.40 -12.20 3.78
N THR A 289 4.09 -12.02 3.96
CA THR A 289 3.25 -12.94 4.73
C THR A 289 2.50 -13.92 3.84
N ASN A 290 1.98 -15.00 4.42
CA ASN A 290 0.97 -15.86 3.79
C ASN A 290 -0.44 -15.24 3.83
N SER A 291 -0.59 -14.07 4.45
CA SER A 291 -1.84 -13.33 4.52
C SER A 291 -1.91 -12.18 3.52
N GLU A 292 -0.96 -12.04 2.60
CA GLU A 292 -0.95 -10.98 1.57
C GLU A 292 -1.36 -11.55 0.22
N ASP A 293 -1.86 -10.67 -0.65
CA ASP A 293 -2.27 -11.00 -2.02
C ASP A 293 -3.27 -12.19 -2.11
N LEU A 294 -4.13 -12.33 -1.10
CA LEU A 294 -5.25 -13.27 -1.08
C LEU A 294 -6.40 -12.75 -1.97
N PRO A 295 -7.33 -13.62 -2.40
CA PRO A 295 -8.54 -13.19 -3.10
C PRO A 295 -9.29 -12.10 -2.32
N ASN A 296 -9.40 -10.90 -2.90
CA ASN A 296 -9.98 -9.69 -2.29
C ASN A 296 -9.21 -9.08 -1.10
N PHE A 297 -7.96 -9.49 -0.82
CA PHE A 297 -7.14 -8.90 0.25
C PHE A 297 -5.65 -8.82 -0.14
N ASN A 298 -5.12 -7.61 -0.35
CA ASN A 298 -3.72 -7.42 -0.76
C ASN A 298 -2.75 -7.12 0.41
N GLY A 299 -3.25 -6.74 1.59
CA GLY A 299 -2.41 -6.38 2.74
C GLY A 299 -1.50 -5.15 2.54
N ALA A 300 -1.82 -4.26 1.60
CA ALA A 300 -1.00 -3.09 1.29
C ALA A 300 -0.85 -2.15 2.50
N GLY A 301 0.41 -1.82 2.81
CA GLY A 301 0.77 -0.89 3.89
C GLY A 301 0.61 -1.45 5.31
N LEU A 302 0.20 -2.70 5.51
CA LEU A 302 -0.11 -3.21 6.86
C LEU A 302 1.13 -3.53 7.70
N TYR A 303 2.12 -4.11 7.05
CA TYR A 303 3.33 -4.63 7.67
C TYR A 303 4.50 -3.67 7.47
N SER A 304 5.44 -3.70 8.40
CA SER A 304 6.62 -2.85 8.38
C SER A 304 7.69 -3.45 7.48
N SER A 305 8.55 -2.59 6.92
CA SER A 305 9.77 -3.00 6.22
C SER A 305 10.93 -2.21 6.81
N GLU A 306 12.00 -2.88 7.22
CA GLU A 306 13.16 -2.24 7.86
C GLU A 306 14.41 -2.42 7.00
N SER A 307 15.47 -1.66 7.28
CA SER A 307 16.73 -1.78 6.55
C SER A 307 17.87 -2.15 7.49
N TYR A 308 18.63 -3.16 7.10
CA TYR A 308 19.98 -3.37 7.60
C TYR A 308 20.89 -2.24 7.07
N LYS A 309 21.54 -1.52 8.00
CA LYS A 309 22.36 -0.34 7.68
C LYS A 309 23.82 -0.58 8.12
N PRO A 310 24.66 -1.19 7.26
CA PRO A 310 26.03 -1.57 7.62
C PRO A 310 27.02 -0.40 7.64
N ALA A 311 26.64 0.75 7.09
CA ALA A 311 27.46 1.95 7.05
C ALA A 311 26.66 3.17 7.55
N LYS A 312 27.38 4.18 8.04
CA LYS A 312 26.82 5.48 8.44
C LYS A 312 27.81 6.57 8.08
N LYS A 313 27.34 7.63 7.39
CA LYS A 313 28.17 8.76 6.95
C LYS A 313 29.44 8.33 6.21
N GLY A 314 29.30 7.39 5.26
CA GLY A 314 30.41 6.90 4.44
C GLY A 314 31.43 6.01 5.17
N LYS A 315 31.15 5.59 6.41
CA LYS A 315 32.01 4.68 7.18
C LYS A 315 31.29 3.38 7.51
N GLU A 316 31.97 2.27 7.30
CA GLU A 316 31.50 0.94 7.68
C GLU A 316 31.44 0.82 9.21
N LYS A 317 30.36 0.22 9.74
CA LYS A 317 30.21 -0.07 11.16
C LYS A 317 31.03 -1.29 11.56
N ASP A 318 31.40 -1.38 12.82
CA ASP A 318 31.94 -2.61 13.41
C ASP A 318 30.92 -3.76 13.36
N MET A 319 31.40 -5.00 13.44
CA MET A 319 30.56 -6.21 13.34
C MET A 319 29.46 -6.27 14.39
N ALA A 320 29.73 -5.83 15.63
CA ALA A 320 28.73 -5.85 16.69
C ALA A 320 27.51 -5.00 16.31
N LYS A 321 27.72 -3.76 15.85
CA LYS A 321 26.64 -2.86 15.42
C LYS A 321 25.93 -3.31 14.14
N LYS A 322 26.63 -4.02 13.25
CA LYS A 322 25.98 -4.63 12.07
C LYS A 322 25.00 -5.71 12.50
N ARG A 323 25.43 -6.63 13.37
CA ARG A 323 24.57 -7.69 13.92
C ARG A 323 23.38 -7.12 14.68
N GLU A 324 23.60 -6.11 15.51
CA GLU A 324 22.53 -5.41 16.23
C GLU A 324 21.48 -4.83 15.26
N SER A 325 21.93 -4.06 14.25
CA SER A 325 21.05 -3.50 13.23
C SER A 325 20.25 -4.56 12.46
N LEU A 326 20.84 -5.74 12.21
CA LEU A 326 20.14 -6.84 11.55
C LEU A 326 19.08 -7.46 12.45
N LYS A 327 19.40 -7.72 13.72
CA LYS A 327 18.44 -8.25 14.69
C LYS A 327 17.27 -7.30 14.92
N GLU A 328 17.55 -6.00 15.01
CA GLU A 328 16.51 -4.96 15.08
C GLU A 328 15.60 -5.00 13.86
N ALA A 329 16.17 -5.09 12.65
CA ALA A 329 15.39 -5.17 11.42
C ALA A 329 14.50 -6.42 11.37
N LEU A 330 15.03 -7.60 11.72
CA LEU A 330 14.27 -8.84 11.79
C LEU A 330 13.09 -8.73 12.77
N LYS A 331 13.37 -8.31 14.01
CA LYS A 331 12.34 -8.14 15.06
C LYS A 331 11.28 -7.12 14.66
N THR A 332 11.67 -6.02 14.01
CA THR A 332 10.75 -4.98 13.55
C THR A 332 9.77 -5.51 12.51
N VAL A 333 10.27 -6.26 11.53
CA VAL A 333 9.42 -6.87 10.49
C VAL A 333 8.50 -7.93 11.11
N TRP A 334 9.00 -8.82 11.97
CA TRP A 334 8.17 -9.83 12.65
C TRP A 334 7.12 -9.23 13.60
N ALA A 335 7.47 -8.22 14.40
CA ALA A 335 6.55 -7.54 15.30
C ALA A 335 5.42 -6.82 14.56
N SER A 336 5.65 -6.45 13.29
CA SER A 336 4.65 -5.79 12.46
C SER A 336 3.44 -6.67 12.12
N VAL A 337 3.54 -8.00 12.28
CA VAL A 337 2.37 -8.90 12.24
C VAL A 337 1.30 -8.40 13.21
N TRP A 338 1.71 -7.87 14.35
CA TRP A 338 0.84 -7.45 15.43
C TRP A 338 0.55 -5.94 15.45
N ASN A 339 0.84 -5.22 14.35
CA ASN A 339 0.38 -3.83 14.22
C ASN A 339 -1.15 -3.78 14.39
N LEU A 340 -1.68 -2.78 15.09
CA LEU A 340 -3.14 -2.62 15.26
C LEU A 340 -3.87 -2.64 13.92
N ARG A 341 -3.37 -1.90 12.93
CA ARG A 341 -3.92 -1.89 11.57
C ARG A 341 -3.91 -3.27 10.92
N ALA A 342 -2.83 -4.05 11.08
CA ALA A 342 -2.72 -5.37 10.48
C ALA A 342 -3.65 -6.37 11.18
N TYR A 343 -3.83 -6.22 12.50
CA TYR A 343 -4.79 -6.97 13.27
C TYR A 343 -6.23 -6.66 12.83
N ASP A 344 -6.63 -5.40 12.85
CA ASP A 344 -8.00 -5.01 12.52
C ASP A 344 -8.37 -5.35 11.07
N GLU A 345 -7.43 -5.22 10.12
CA GLU A 345 -7.62 -5.65 8.73
C GLU A 345 -7.84 -7.16 8.59
N ARG A 346 -6.97 -7.97 9.20
CA ARG A 346 -7.18 -9.42 9.18
C ARG A 346 -8.49 -9.81 9.84
N ASN A 347 -8.87 -9.16 10.93
CA ASN A 347 -10.16 -9.40 11.56
C ASN A 347 -11.34 -8.99 10.67
N TYR A 348 -11.23 -7.90 9.90
CA TYR A 348 -12.23 -7.49 8.92
C TYR A 348 -12.42 -8.55 7.83
N PHE A 349 -11.31 -9.01 7.23
CA PHE A 349 -11.30 -10.02 6.17
C PHE A 349 -11.40 -11.47 6.67
N GLN A 350 -11.70 -11.68 7.96
CA GLN A 350 -11.81 -13.00 8.59
C GLN A 350 -10.56 -13.89 8.42
N ILE A 351 -9.38 -13.27 8.40
CA ILE A 351 -8.10 -13.97 8.36
C ILE A 351 -7.71 -14.43 9.78
N PRO A 352 -7.52 -15.75 10.00
CA PRO A 352 -7.22 -16.28 11.32
C PRO A 352 -5.81 -15.88 11.78
N HIS A 353 -5.73 -15.00 12.78
CA HIS A 353 -4.48 -14.45 13.33
C HIS A 353 -3.43 -15.52 13.69
N ALA A 354 -3.86 -16.66 14.22
CA ALA A 354 -2.98 -17.75 14.63
C ALA A 354 -2.25 -18.44 13.47
N GLN A 355 -2.78 -18.35 12.24
CA GLN A 355 -2.22 -18.99 11.05
C GLN A 355 -1.29 -18.06 10.26
N VAL A 356 -1.20 -16.79 10.62
CA VAL A 356 -0.37 -15.80 9.92
C VAL A 356 1.10 -16.09 10.20
N LYS A 357 1.87 -16.26 9.12
CA LYS A 357 3.33 -16.41 9.15
C LYS A 357 3.99 -15.27 8.38
N MET A 358 5.18 -14.88 8.83
CA MET A 358 5.95 -13.78 8.25
C MET A 358 7.29 -14.27 7.73
N GLY A 359 7.43 -14.28 6.40
CA GLY A 359 8.69 -14.41 5.70
C GLY A 359 9.24 -13.03 5.40
N MET A 360 10.35 -12.96 4.68
CA MET A 360 10.87 -11.66 4.23
C MET A 360 11.42 -11.73 2.82
N GLN A 361 11.10 -10.71 2.03
CA GLN A 361 11.78 -10.41 0.78
C GLN A 361 12.95 -9.48 1.11
N VAL A 362 14.15 -9.80 0.64
CA VAL A 362 15.36 -9.03 0.94
C VAL A 362 16.11 -8.68 -0.33
N ASN A 363 16.45 -7.41 -0.53
CA ASN A 363 17.34 -6.97 -1.61
C ASN A 363 18.11 -5.69 -1.24
N PRO A 364 19.18 -5.33 -1.98
CA PRO A 364 19.89 -4.08 -1.78
C PRO A 364 18.99 -2.86 -1.98
N SER A 365 19.04 -1.91 -1.04
CA SER A 365 18.31 -0.63 -1.14
C SER A 365 18.80 0.21 -2.31
N PHE A 366 17.91 1.04 -2.84
CA PHE A 366 18.21 2.05 -3.86
C PHE A 366 18.85 3.28 -3.20
N GLY A 367 19.93 3.79 -3.80
CA GLY A 367 20.80 4.79 -3.20
C GLY A 367 20.80 6.13 -3.94
N ASP A 368 20.71 6.11 -5.27
CA ASP A 368 20.76 7.29 -6.14
C ASP A 368 19.53 7.30 -7.06
N GLU A 369 18.38 7.56 -6.43
CA GLU A 369 17.07 7.46 -7.08
C GLU A 369 16.79 8.72 -7.90
N GLY A 370 16.78 8.58 -9.23
CA GLY A 370 16.37 9.64 -10.15
C GLY A 370 14.86 9.83 -10.24
N ALA A 371 14.08 8.80 -9.91
CA ALA A 371 12.62 8.84 -9.81
C ALA A 371 12.07 7.66 -8.99
N ASP A 372 10.92 7.87 -8.33
CA ASP A 372 10.12 6.83 -7.67
C ASP A 372 8.68 6.93 -8.17
N GLY A 373 8.09 5.80 -8.53
CA GLY A 373 6.78 5.80 -9.18
C GLY A 373 6.01 4.50 -9.06
N VAL A 374 4.74 4.60 -9.44
CA VAL A 374 3.78 3.51 -9.49
C VAL A 374 3.21 3.42 -10.89
N VAL A 375 2.97 2.19 -11.35
CA VAL A 375 2.44 1.92 -12.67
C VAL A 375 1.38 0.84 -12.60
N VAL A 376 0.23 1.12 -13.21
CA VAL A 376 -0.87 0.17 -13.37
C VAL A 376 -0.93 -0.25 -14.83
N THR A 377 -0.93 -1.56 -15.09
CA THR A 377 -0.98 -2.15 -16.45
C THR A 377 -2.40 -2.14 -17.04
N LYS A 378 -3.16 -1.09 -16.72
CA LYS A 378 -4.52 -0.81 -17.17
C LYS A 378 -4.74 0.69 -17.28
N ASN A 379 -5.56 1.11 -18.23
CA ASN A 379 -5.95 2.50 -18.37
C ASN A 379 -6.95 2.88 -17.27
N VAL A 380 -6.43 3.41 -16.16
CA VAL A 380 -7.26 3.88 -15.04
C VAL A 380 -7.58 5.37 -15.12
N SER A 381 -7.09 6.08 -16.14
CA SER A 381 -7.25 7.54 -16.27
C SER A 381 -8.71 7.99 -16.37
N LYS A 382 -9.57 7.12 -16.92
CA LYS A 382 -10.97 7.43 -17.28
C LYS A 382 -11.10 8.65 -18.21
N ASP A 383 -10.05 8.98 -18.95
CA ASP A 383 -10.07 10.08 -19.91
C ASP A 383 -10.81 9.66 -21.18
N PRO A 384 -11.95 10.29 -21.53
CA PRO A 384 -12.74 9.90 -22.70
C PRO A 384 -12.01 10.14 -24.03
N ARG A 385 -10.93 10.94 -24.04
CA ARG A 385 -10.08 11.14 -25.23
C ARG A 385 -9.26 9.91 -25.57
N PHE A 386 -9.03 9.04 -24.58
CA PHE A 386 -8.16 7.87 -24.69
C PHE A 386 -8.88 6.62 -24.14
N PRO A 387 -9.94 6.13 -24.81
CA PRO A 387 -10.72 4.98 -24.33
C PRO A 387 -10.00 3.63 -24.51
N GLN A 388 -8.87 3.59 -25.22
CA GLN A 388 -8.14 2.36 -25.52
C GLN A 388 -7.42 1.81 -24.29
N ALA A 389 -7.00 0.54 -24.36
CA ALA A 389 -6.08 -0.02 -23.37
C ALA A 389 -4.77 0.77 -23.30
N GLY A 390 -4.22 0.83 -22.10
CA GLY A 390 -2.98 1.54 -21.85
C GLY A 390 -2.41 1.22 -20.49
N VAL A 391 -1.17 1.66 -20.29
CA VAL A 391 -0.45 1.61 -19.02
C VAL A 391 -0.49 3.00 -18.41
N TYR A 392 -0.96 3.11 -17.17
CA TYR A 392 -1.04 4.37 -16.44
C TYR A 392 0.08 4.48 -15.42
N ILE A 393 0.86 5.55 -15.50
CA ILE A 393 2.07 5.78 -14.69
C ILE A 393 1.90 7.09 -13.91
N GLU A 394 2.18 7.04 -12.62
CA GLU A 394 2.39 8.23 -11.79
C GLU A 394 3.80 8.19 -11.21
N VAL A 395 4.54 9.29 -11.31
CA VAL A 395 5.97 9.33 -10.94
C VAL A 395 6.37 10.68 -10.35
N HIS A 396 7.22 10.64 -9.32
CA HIS A 396 7.92 11.81 -8.80
C HIS A 396 9.40 11.79 -9.17
N ARG A 397 9.96 12.99 -9.32
CA ARG A 397 11.39 13.19 -9.48
C ARG A 397 12.10 12.95 -8.14
N GLY A 398 13.14 12.14 -8.15
CA GLY A 398 13.85 11.75 -6.93
C GLY A 398 13.03 10.86 -6.00
N SER A 399 13.41 10.84 -4.72
CA SER A 399 12.84 9.97 -3.68
C SER A 399 12.21 10.72 -2.51
N GLU A 400 12.22 12.06 -2.55
CA GLU A 400 11.72 12.92 -1.48
C GLU A 400 10.20 12.81 -1.32
N TYR A 401 9.50 12.64 -2.44
CA TYR A 401 8.04 12.58 -2.49
C TYR A 401 7.56 11.22 -2.99
N SER A 402 6.52 10.72 -2.34
CA SER A 402 5.91 9.44 -2.68
C SER A 402 4.58 9.65 -3.39
N VAL A 403 4.39 8.96 -4.50
CA VAL A 403 3.13 8.98 -5.26
C VAL A 403 1.99 8.40 -4.44
N THR A 404 2.28 7.38 -3.64
CA THR A 404 1.27 6.67 -2.85
C THR A 404 0.86 7.46 -1.60
N ASN A 405 1.69 8.42 -1.17
CA ASN A 405 1.46 9.36 -0.08
C ASN A 405 1.53 10.81 -0.58
N PRO A 406 0.53 11.28 -1.34
CA PRO A 406 0.56 12.60 -1.95
C PRO A 406 0.59 13.71 -0.88
N VAL A 407 1.49 14.67 -1.06
CA VAL A 407 1.58 15.86 -0.21
C VAL A 407 0.82 17.01 -0.88
N PRO A 408 -0.01 17.78 -0.15
CA PRO A 408 -0.75 18.90 -0.71
C PRO A 408 0.14 19.88 -1.49
N GLY A 409 -0.30 20.26 -2.68
CA GLY A 409 0.41 21.19 -3.56
C GLY A 409 1.54 20.55 -4.39
N ILE A 410 1.86 19.27 -4.18
CA ILE A 410 2.86 18.55 -4.96
C ILE A 410 2.18 17.69 -6.00
N LYS A 411 2.56 17.85 -7.26
CA LYS A 411 2.00 17.17 -8.42
C LYS A 411 2.99 16.13 -8.95
N PRO A 412 2.61 14.84 -9.05
CA PRO A 412 3.38 13.87 -9.81
C PRO A 412 3.25 14.14 -11.32
N GLU A 413 4.17 13.62 -12.11
CA GLU A 413 3.96 13.47 -13.54
C GLU A 413 3.02 12.28 -13.78
N LYS A 414 1.98 12.47 -14.59
CA LYS A 414 0.98 11.45 -14.94
C LYS A 414 1.08 11.15 -16.43
N ILE A 415 1.32 9.89 -16.76
CA ILE A 415 1.55 9.45 -18.13
C ILE A 415 0.60 8.28 -18.42
N LEU A 416 -0.02 8.31 -19.60
CA LEU A 416 -0.75 7.18 -20.16
C LEU A 416 -0.01 6.71 -21.41
N VAL A 417 0.34 5.43 -21.46
CA VAL A 417 0.96 4.82 -22.64
C VAL A 417 -0.04 3.88 -23.28
N LEU A 418 -0.58 4.29 -24.43
CA LEU A 418 -1.48 3.44 -25.22
C LEU A 418 -0.67 2.39 -25.98
N PHE A 419 -1.19 1.18 -26.09
CA PHE A 419 -0.57 0.07 -26.80
C PHE A 419 -1.59 -0.73 -27.62
N ASN A 420 -1.12 -1.56 -28.54
CA ASN A 420 -1.96 -2.50 -29.28
C ASN A 420 -2.23 -3.75 -28.42
N GLU A 421 -3.47 -3.99 -28.00
CA GLU A 421 -3.85 -5.14 -27.16
C GLU A 421 -3.52 -6.49 -27.79
N SER A 422 -3.53 -6.60 -29.12
CA SER A 422 -3.15 -7.84 -29.81
C SER A 422 -1.65 -8.10 -29.79
N ASN A 423 -0.85 -7.07 -29.51
CA ASN A 423 0.60 -7.18 -29.40
C ASN A 423 1.14 -6.18 -28.36
N PRO A 424 0.89 -6.42 -27.06
CA PRO A 424 1.19 -5.45 -26.00
C PRO A 424 2.68 -5.21 -25.76
N LEU A 425 3.55 -6.03 -26.38
CA LEU A 425 5.01 -5.95 -26.26
C LEU A 425 5.67 -5.23 -27.47
N ASP A 426 4.90 -4.80 -28.46
CA ASP A 426 5.41 -4.00 -29.57
C ASP A 426 5.64 -2.55 -29.15
N THR A 427 6.90 -2.24 -28.83
CA THR A 427 7.32 -0.91 -28.38
C THR A 427 7.19 0.17 -29.45
N SER A 428 7.11 -0.20 -30.73
CA SER A 428 6.91 0.74 -31.83
C SER A 428 5.48 1.27 -31.88
N ALA A 429 4.52 0.50 -31.36
CA ALA A 429 3.11 0.88 -31.27
C ALA A 429 2.79 1.72 -30.02
N TYR A 430 3.74 1.92 -29.11
CA TYR A 430 3.51 2.69 -27.88
C TYR A 430 3.33 4.18 -28.16
N GLN A 431 2.20 4.72 -27.74
CA GLN A 431 1.88 6.16 -27.84
C GLN A 431 1.83 6.78 -26.44
N ILE A 432 2.75 7.70 -26.18
CA ILE A 432 2.89 8.37 -24.89
C ILE A 432 1.97 9.59 -24.84
N GLN A 433 1.11 9.65 -23.82
CA GLN A 433 0.25 10.78 -23.52
C GLN A 433 0.63 11.33 -22.14
N VAL A 434 1.17 12.54 -22.09
CA VAL A 434 1.43 13.23 -20.82
C VAL A 434 0.14 13.92 -20.39
N LEU A 435 -0.48 13.40 -19.34
CA LEU A 435 -1.74 13.90 -18.82
C LEU A 435 -1.53 15.05 -17.82
N GLN A 436 -0.40 15.04 -17.13
CA GLN A 436 -0.01 16.07 -16.15
C GLN A 436 1.52 16.09 -16.02
N ARG A 437 2.13 17.27 -15.97
CA ARG A 437 3.55 17.44 -15.65
C ARG A 437 3.74 17.55 -14.13
N SER A 438 4.90 17.14 -13.63
CA SER A 438 5.25 17.35 -12.22
C SER A 438 5.57 18.82 -11.97
N ASN A 439 5.34 19.33 -10.77
CA ASN A 439 5.81 20.65 -10.33
C ASN A 439 7.05 20.58 -9.42
N VAL A 440 7.71 19.43 -9.32
CA VAL A 440 8.97 19.30 -8.57
C VAL A 440 10.13 19.72 -9.46
N ALA A 441 10.97 20.64 -8.98
CA ALA A 441 12.14 21.15 -9.67
C ALA A 441 13.24 20.08 -9.80
N ASP A 442 14.24 20.36 -10.64
CA ASP A 442 15.30 19.39 -10.97
C ASP A 442 16.24 19.07 -9.79
N ASP A 443 16.23 19.90 -8.75
CA ASP A 443 16.90 19.64 -7.47
C ASP A 443 16.19 18.62 -6.57
N THR A 444 15.09 18.04 -7.08
CA THR A 444 14.22 17.03 -6.45
C THR A 444 13.52 17.46 -5.17
N ARG A 445 13.56 18.76 -4.80
CA ARG A 445 13.08 19.27 -3.51
C ARG A 445 12.23 20.53 -3.64
N THR A 446 12.57 21.42 -4.56
CA THR A 446 11.86 22.68 -4.70
C THR A 446 10.52 22.44 -5.38
N ILE A 447 9.43 22.91 -4.76
CA ILE A 447 8.08 22.87 -5.33
C ILE A 447 7.81 24.15 -6.09
N LEU A 448 7.61 24.01 -7.40
CA LEU A 448 7.37 25.13 -8.30
C LEU A 448 5.88 25.55 -8.25
N PRO A 449 5.59 26.85 -8.41
CA PRO A 449 4.22 27.36 -8.48
C PRO A 449 3.51 26.92 -9.77
N THR A 450 4.26 26.53 -10.79
CA THR A 450 3.78 26.00 -12.07
C THR A 450 4.39 24.64 -12.33
N ASP A 451 3.87 23.93 -13.32
CA ASP A 451 4.45 22.66 -13.74
C ASP A 451 5.89 22.87 -14.26
N ASN A 452 6.78 21.93 -13.95
CA ASN A 452 8.14 21.87 -14.45
C ASN A 452 8.09 21.45 -15.94
N PRO A 453 8.68 22.22 -16.86
CA PRO A 453 8.73 21.82 -18.27
C PRO A 453 9.61 20.58 -18.52
N ASN A 454 10.55 20.28 -17.62
CA ASN A 454 11.43 19.13 -17.75
C ASN A 454 10.71 17.85 -17.30
N PRO A 455 10.63 16.81 -18.17
CA PRO A 455 9.99 15.56 -17.82
C PRO A 455 10.72 14.85 -16.68
N VAL A 456 10.01 14.03 -15.91
CA VAL A 456 10.61 13.18 -14.88
C VAL A 456 11.26 11.95 -15.52
N LEU A 457 10.61 11.41 -16.55
CA LEU A 457 11.08 10.28 -17.36
C LEU A 457 11.24 10.69 -18.82
N THR A 458 12.31 10.22 -19.46
CA THR A 458 12.46 10.34 -20.92
C THR A 458 11.51 9.40 -21.65
N ASP A 459 11.19 9.69 -22.92
CA ASP A 459 10.37 8.80 -23.75
C ASP A 459 10.95 7.38 -23.85
N ALA A 460 12.28 7.24 -23.87
CA ALA A 460 12.96 5.96 -23.87
C ALA A 460 12.74 5.20 -22.55
N GLU A 461 12.86 5.88 -21.40
CA GLU A 461 12.56 5.30 -20.08
C GLU A 461 11.09 4.91 -19.95
N ILE A 462 10.16 5.72 -20.49
CA ILE A 462 8.72 5.43 -20.47
C ILE A 462 8.41 4.18 -21.30
N LYS A 463 8.94 4.08 -22.52
CA LYS A 463 8.74 2.90 -23.38
C LYS A 463 9.38 1.66 -22.80
N ASP A 464 10.58 1.78 -22.26
CA ASP A 464 11.26 0.66 -21.60
C ASP A 464 10.49 0.19 -20.36
N LEU A 465 10.07 1.10 -19.47
CA LEU A 465 9.22 0.76 -18.33
C LEU A 465 7.95 0.05 -18.78
N THR A 466 7.25 0.60 -19.77
CA THR A 466 6.02 0.02 -20.33
C THR A 466 6.26 -1.40 -20.82
N TYR A 467 7.36 -1.63 -21.55
CA TYR A 467 7.73 -2.96 -22.03
C TYR A 467 8.00 -3.93 -20.87
N GLN A 468 8.77 -3.53 -19.85
CA GLN A 468 9.06 -4.39 -18.70
C GLN A 468 7.79 -4.74 -17.91
N VAL A 469 6.90 -3.78 -17.67
CA VAL A 469 5.68 -4.04 -16.89
C VAL A 469 4.66 -4.85 -17.68
N MET A 470 4.57 -4.66 -19.01
CA MET A 470 3.70 -5.49 -19.85
C MET A 470 4.25 -6.90 -20.03
N LYS A 471 5.58 -7.09 -20.08
CA LYS A 471 6.20 -8.42 -20.04
C LYS A 471 5.87 -9.13 -18.73
N THR A 472 5.92 -8.40 -17.61
CA THR A 472 5.50 -8.92 -16.29
C THR A 472 4.02 -9.27 -16.29
N HIS A 473 3.15 -8.38 -16.78
CA HIS A 473 1.71 -8.60 -16.87
C HIS A 473 1.37 -9.88 -17.63
N VAL A 474 1.89 -10.03 -18.86
CA VAL A 474 1.61 -11.19 -19.72
C VAL A 474 2.02 -12.49 -19.06
N HIS A 475 3.13 -12.48 -18.31
CA HIS A 475 3.60 -13.65 -17.58
C HIS A 475 2.76 -13.92 -16.33
N MET A 476 2.62 -12.94 -15.44
CA MET A 476 1.94 -13.10 -14.16
C MET A 476 0.46 -13.37 -14.32
N HIS A 477 -0.19 -12.89 -15.38
CA HIS A 477 -1.58 -13.26 -15.69
C HIS A 477 -1.74 -14.79 -15.76
N LYS A 478 -0.82 -15.48 -16.44
CA LYS A 478 -0.86 -16.94 -16.57
C LYS A 478 -0.62 -17.67 -15.25
N VAL A 479 0.15 -17.07 -14.35
CA VAL A 479 0.61 -17.69 -13.10
C VAL A 479 -0.36 -17.44 -11.96
N LEU A 480 -0.84 -16.19 -11.82
CA LEU A 480 -1.64 -15.76 -10.68
C LEU A 480 -3.14 -15.89 -10.91
N ASP A 481 -3.64 -15.57 -12.11
CA ASP A 481 -5.09 -15.54 -12.35
C ASP A 481 -5.44 -15.78 -13.84
N PRO A 482 -5.11 -16.95 -14.41
CA PRO A 482 -5.19 -17.22 -15.85
C PRO A 482 -6.62 -17.18 -16.44
N LYS A 483 -7.65 -17.07 -15.59
CA LYS A 483 -9.05 -17.04 -15.98
C LYS A 483 -9.65 -15.63 -15.97
N ASN A 484 -8.90 -14.63 -15.53
CA ASN A 484 -9.40 -13.27 -15.37
C ASN A 484 -9.09 -12.41 -16.59
N PRO A 485 -10.07 -12.17 -17.49
CA PRO A 485 -9.83 -11.38 -18.70
C PRO A 485 -9.51 -9.91 -18.41
N ASN A 486 -9.77 -9.43 -17.19
CA ASN A 486 -9.50 -8.07 -16.74
C ASN A 486 -8.26 -8.00 -15.84
N PHE A 487 -7.43 -9.05 -15.81
CA PHE A 487 -6.22 -9.08 -15.00
C PHE A 487 -5.37 -7.84 -15.28
N SER A 488 -4.90 -7.21 -14.22
CA SER A 488 -3.93 -6.13 -14.31
C SER A 488 -3.05 -6.15 -13.07
N LEU A 489 -1.92 -5.47 -13.16
CA LEU A 489 -0.92 -5.36 -12.12
C LEU A 489 -0.77 -3.91 -11.69
N ASP A 490 -0.58 -3.73 -10.38
CA ASP A 490 0.02 -2.55 -9.76
C ASP A 490 1.49 -2.89 -9.46
N LEU A 491 2.40 -2.10 -10.02
CA LEU A 491 3.83 -2.26 -9.83
C LEU A 491 4.45 -0.96 -9.32
N GLU A 492 5.46 -1.11 -8.47
CA GLU A 492 6.29 0.02 -8.08
C GLU A 492 7.64 -0.07 -8.81
N PHE A 493 8.14 1.06 -9.28
CA PHE A 493 9.39 1.14 -10.02
C PHE A 493 10.25 2.31 -9.54
N LYS A 494 11.53 2.27 -9.92
CA LYS A 494 12.50 3.34 -9.71
C LYS A 494 13.31 3.57 -10.97
N ILE A 495 13.82 4.78 -11.11
CA ILE A 495 14.96 5.05 -11.99
C ILE A 495 16.19 5.24 -11.12
N ASP A 496 17.23 4.46 -11.37
CA ASP A 496 18.47 4.47 -10.57
C ASP A 496 19.66 4.29 -11.51
N SER A 497 20.81 4.85 -11.15
CA SER A 497 22.05 4.79 -11.92
C SER A 497 23.22 4.19 -11.13
N GLU A 498 22.99 3.76 -9.89
CA GLU A 498 24.05 3.36 -8.97
C GLU A 498 24.81 2.12 -9.47
N ASP A 499 24.10 1.18 -10.08
CA ASP A 499 24.66 -0.12 -10.50
C ASP A 499 25.36 -0.05 -11.87
N THR A 500 24.92 0.84 -12.76
CA THR A 500 25.35 0.86 -14.18
C THR A 500 25.99 2.17 -14.62
N GLY A 501 26.00 3.20 -13.76
CA GLY A 501 26.45 4.55 -14.09
C GLY A 501 25.52 5.31 -15.05
N SER A 502 24.39 4.72 -15.44
CA SER A 502 23.39 5.30 -16.33
C SER A 502 22.00 5.10 -15.77
N ARG A 503 21.07 6.04 -16.00
CA ARG A 503 19.69 5.91 -15.55
C ARG A 503 19.05 4.69 -16.19
N GLN A 504 18.53 3.77 -15.36
CA GLN A 504 17.84 2.58 -15.81
C GLN A 504 16.57 2.33 -15.00
N VAL A 505 15.60 1.68 -15.66
CA VAL A 505 14.37 1.22 -15.02
C VAL A 505 14.64 0.01 -14.15
N TYR A 506 14.23 0.11 -12.89
CA TYR A 506 14.13 -1.00 -11.96
C TYR A 506 12.70 -1.20 -11.50
N VAL A 507 12.23 -2.44 -11.46
CA VAL A 507 10.93 -2.79 -10.87
C VAL A 507 11.17 -3.42 -9.50
N LYS A 508 10.49 -2.91 -8.46
CA LYS A 508 10.75 -3.29 -7.06
C LYS A 508 9.60 -4.06 -6.41
N GLN A 509 8.41 -4.08 -7.01
CA GLN A 509 7.27 -4.85 -6.52
C GLN A 509 6.25 -5.02 -7.64
N ALA A 510 5.54 -6.15 -7.65
CA ALA A 510 4.39 -6.40 -8.50
C ALA A 510 3.31 -7.11 -7.69
N ARG A 511 2.05 -6.72 -7.90
CA ARG A 511 0.87 -7.36 -7.31
C ARG A 511 -0.34 -7.22 -8.23
N PRO A 512 -1.32 -8.15 -8.17
CA PRO A 512 -2.60 -7.98 -8.83
C PRO A 512 -3.26 -6.66 -8.44
N TYR A 513 -3.77 -5.93 -9.43
CA TYR A 513 -4.58 -4.74 -9.23
C TYR A 513 -6.03 -5.15 -8.95
N ILE A 514 -6.61 -4.57 -7.90
CA ILE A 514 -8.02 -4.81 -7.53
C ILE A 514 -8.84 -3.63 -8.03
N ASP A 515 -9.81 -3.92 -8.91
CA ASP A 515 -10.69 -2.94 -9.55
C ASP A 515 -11.69 -2.27 -8.59
#